data_AF-A0AAV9A268-F1
#
_entry.id   AF-A0AAV9A268-F1
#
_cell.length_a   1.000
_cell.length_b   1.000
_cell.length_c   1.000
_cell.angle_alpha   90.00
_cell.angle_beta   90.00
_cell.angle_gamma   90.00
#
_symmetry.space_group_name_H-M   'P 1'
#
loop_
_entity.id
_entity.type
_entity.pdbx_description
1 polymer ?
#
loop_
_entity_poly.entity_id
_entity_poly.type
_entity_poly.pdbx_seq_one_letter_code
_entity_poly.pdbx_strand_id
1 'polypeptide(L)'
;MYLIKRRTEDDGIFCSCSPSPGSSFTCDGDCPCGMLLSCCSPSCKCGNSCLNKPFQHRTLKKMKVVQTAKCGKGLITNEDIKQGEFVIEYVGEVIDDKTCEERLWEMKRRGETNFYLCEINRDMVIDATHKGNKSRYINHSCQPNTEMQKWRINGETRIGIFATCDIKKGEELTYDYQFVQFGADQNCHCGALGCRRKLGNKPGKLKFSSDAALKLVVHELAASSPTMKGFLHRKNVCDTIFC
;
A
#
# COMPACT_ATOMS: atom_id res chain seq x y z
N MET A 1 -0.29 15.31 13.09
CA MET A 1 0.14 14.99 14.46
C MET A 1 -0.56 13.72 14.86
N TYR A 2 0.17 12.62 15.05
CA TYR A 2 -0.42 11.36 15.49
C TYR A 2 -0.80 11.46 16.97
N LEU A 3 -2.01 11.00 17.32
CA LEU A 3 -2.52 10.96 18.69
C LEU A 3 -3.00 9.53 18.99
N ILE A 4 -2.05 8.63 19.18
CA ILE A 4 -2.29 7.26 19.66
C ILE A 4 -1.71 7.17 21.07
N LYS A 5 -2.43 6.49 21.97
CA LYS A 5 -1.95 6.17 23.32
C LYS A 5 -0.77 5.21 23.22
N ARG A 6 0.47 5.72 23.42
CA ARG A 6 1.69 4.90 23.41
C ARG A 6 1.54 3.66 24.28
N ARG A 7 1.87 2.49 23.74
CA ARG A 7 2.32 1.38 24.60
C ARG A 7 3.66 1.77 25.20
N THR A 8 3.84 1.57 26.50
CA THR A 8 5.02 2.03 27.24
C THR A 8 6.24 1.14 27.04
N GLU A 9 6.02 -0.13 26.68
CA GLU A 9 7.05 -1.16 26.53
C GLU A 9 6.90 -1.87 25.18
N ASP A 10 7.82 -1.56 24.26
CA ASP A 10 8.22 -2.36 23.11
C ASP A 10 9.72 -2.08 22.95
N ASP A 11 10.58 -3.02 23.37
CA ASP A 11 12.05 -2.87 23.31
C ASP A 11 12.55 -2.62 21.87
N GLY A 12 11.72 -2.96 20.88
CA GLY A 12 12.00 -2.76 19.47
C GLY A 12 12.95 -3.80 18.89
N ILE A 13 13.10 -3.76 17.57
CA ILE A 13 14.00 -4.66 16.85
C ILE A 13 15.37 -4.01 16.81
N PHE A 14 16.30 -4.49 17.64
CA PHE A 14 17.70 -4.07 17.60
C PHE A 14 18.42 -4.66 16.38
N CYS A 15 19.09 -3.82 15.60
CA CYS A 15 19.91 -4.29 14.48
C CYS A 15 21.27 -4.81 14.97
N SER A 16 21.69 -5.95 14.43
CA SER A 16 23.07 -6.48 14.59
C SER A 16 24.06 -5.91 13.56
N CYS A 17 23.62 -4.95 12.72
CA CYS A 17 24.45 -4.31 11.71
C CYS A 17 25.65 -3.58 12.34
N SER A 18 26.79 -3.62 11.66
CA SER A 18 28.03 -2.95 12.05
C SER A 18 28.57 -2.11 10.89
N PRO A 19 29.31 -1.01 11.14
CA PRO A 19 29.99 -0.25 10.09
C PRO A 19 31.03 -1.10 9.33
N SER A 20 30.82 -1.27 8.03
CA SER A 20 31.76 -1.95 7.15
C SER A 20 32.90 -1.03 6.75
N PRO A 21 34.18 -1.43 6.86
CA PRO A 21 35.30 -0.62 6.39
C PRO A 21 35.13 -0.22 4.91
N GLY A 22 35.17 1.08 4.63
CA GLY A 22 34.99 1.64 3.29
C GLY A 22 33.56 2.03 2.90
N SER A 23 32.52 1.67 3.68
CA SER A 23 31.17 2.18 3.44
C SER A 23 30.85 3.38 4.34
N SER A 24 30.37 4.48 3.74
CA SER A 24 29.84 5.63 4.49
C SER A 24 28.48 5.34 5.15
N PHE A 25 27.78 4.30 4.69
CA PHE A 25 26.39 3.99 5.02
C PHE A 25 26.20 2.54 5.44
N THR A 26 25.15 2.29 6.21
CA THR A 26 24.89 1.04 6.94
C THR A 26 23.39 0.87 7.15
N CYS A 27 22.95 -0.33 7.55
CA CYS A 27 21.53 -0.66 7.68
C CYS A 27 20.74 -0.32 6.40
N ASP A 28 21.18 -0.85 5.26
CA ASP A 28 20.45 -0.78 4.00
C ASP A 28 19.71 -2.11 3.74
N GLY A 29 19.69 -2.65 2.51
CA GLY A 29 18.91 -3.84 2.14
C GLY A 29 18.99 -5.04 3.13
N ASP A 30 20.19 -5.41 3.57
CA ASP A 30 20.42 -6.56 4.48
C ASP A 30 20.18 -6.24 5.97
N CYS A 31 19.52 -5.13 6.31
CA CYS A 31 19.23 -4.78 7.69
C CYS A 31 18.10 -5.66 8.27
N PRO A 32 18.31 -6.44 9.36
CA PRO A 32 17.26 -7.28 9.93
C PRO A 32 16.00 -6.51 10.33
N CYS A 33 16.15 -5.25 10.77
CA CYS A 33 15.02 -4.36 11.05
C CYS A 33 14.25 -4.01 9.76
N GLY A 34 14.96 -3.67 8.68
CA GLY A 34 14.36 -3.33 7.37
C GLY A 34 13.66 -4.52 6.72
N MET A 35 14.26 -5.72 6.78
CA MET A 35 13.64 -6.98 6.37
C MET A 35 12.34 -7.31 7.14
N LEU A 36 12.20 -6.78 8.35
CA LEU A 36 11.01 -6.91 9.20
C LEU A 36 10.10 -5.65 9.16
N LEU A 37 10.28 -4.78 8.16
CA LEU A 37 9.57 -3.51 7.98
C LEU A 37 9.53 -2.66 9.26
N SER A 38 10.68 -2.51 9.91
CA SER A 38 10.83 -1.80 11.17
C SER A 38 12.00 -0.82 11.08
N CYS A 39 11.77 0.44 11.45
CA CYS A 39 12.83 1.44 11.51
C CYS A 39 13.83 1.06 12.62
N CYS A 40 15.13 1.22 12.35
CA CYS A 40 16.14 1.16 13.39
C CYS A 40 15.89 2.28 14.42
N SER A 41 15.95 1.93 15.71
CA SER A 41 15.71 2.88 16.80
C SER A 41 16.71 4.06 16.78
N PRO A 42 16.41 5.17 17.47
CA PRO A 42 17.37 6.26 17.66
C PRO A 42 18.73 5.75 18.19
N SER A 43 18.69 4.81 19.15
CA SER A 43 19.83 4.13 19.78
C SER A 43 20.54 3.07 18.92
N CYS A 44 20.29 3.04 17.60
CA CYS A 44 20.97 2.16 16.66
C CYS A 44 22.50 2.35 16.71
N LYS A 45 23.26 1.25 16.84
CA LYS A 45 24.74 1.26 16.91
C LYS A 45 25.42 1.87 15.68
N CYS A 46 24.74 1.90 14.54
CA CYS A 46 25.19 2.57 13.31
C CYS A 46 24.99 4.10 13.31
N GLY A 47 24.34 4.67 14.33
CA GLY A 47 24.21 6.11 14.53
C GLY A 47 23.62 6.87 13.33
N ASN A 48 24.39 7.81 12.81
CA ASN A 48 24.02 8.67 11.68
C ASN A 48 24.25 8.01 10.31
N SER A 49 25.05 6.94 10.22
CA SER A 49 25.25 6.17 8.98
C SER A 49 24.09 5.18 8.70
N CYS A 50 23.10 5.10 9.57
CA CYS A 50 21.96 4.17 9.48
C CYS A 50 20.91 4.66 8.47
N LEU A 51 20.78 3.96 7.32
CA LEU A 51 19.82 4.28 6.26
C LEU A 51 18.39 3.78 6.55
N ASN A 52 18.24 2.75 7.39
CA ASN A 52 16.95 2.18 7.81
C ASN A 52 16.20 3.05 8.84
N LYS A 53 16.04 4.33 8.52
CA LYS A 53 15.15 5.29 9.21
C LYS A 53 14.29 6.09 8.20
N PRO A 54 13.59 5.42 7.24
CA PRO A 54 12.99 6.07 6.08
C PRO A 54 12.04 7.25 6.38
N PHE A 55 11.33 7.20 7.51
CA PHE A 55 10.35 8.22 7.93
C PHE A 55 10.96 9.37 8.76
N GLN A 56 12.20 9.25 9.23
CA GLN A 56 12.80 10.19 10.21
C GLN A 56 13.89 11.09 9.61
N HIS A 57 14.65 10.60 8.62
CA HIS A 57 15.89 11.27 8.17
C HIS A 57 16.07 11.27 6.64
N ARG A 58 15.00 11.40 5.84
CA ARG A 58 15.10 11.42 4.36
C ARG A 58 14.53 12.70 3.73
N THR A 59 15.14 13.10 2.62
CA THR A 59 14.71 14.24 1.80
C THR A 59 13.32 13.98 1.22
N LEU A 60 12.41 14.95 1.35
CA LEU A 60 11.08 14.88 0.74
C LEU A 60 11.21 14.90 -0.80
N LYS A 61 10.81 13.80 -1.46
CA LYS A 61 10.76 13.71 -2.92
C LYS A 61 9.91 14.83 -3.50
N LYS A 62 10.42 15.52 -4.53
CA LYS A 62 9.71 16.62 -5.20
C LYS A 62 8.55 16.03 -6.00
N MET A 63 7.33 16.50 -5.72
CA MET A 63 6.10 15.97 -6.32
C MET A 63 5.03 17.04 -6.44
N LYS A 64 4.23 16.97 -7.52
CA LYS A 64 3.24 17.97 -7.93
C LYS A 64 1.86 17.33 -8.05
N VAL A 65 0.85 17.97 -7.44
CA VAL A 65 -0.55 17.59 -7.65
C VAL A 65 -1.00 18.13 -9.01
N VAL A 66 -1.66 17.30 -9.79
CA VAL A 66 -2.17 17.60 -11.13
C VAL A 66 -3.66 17.27 -11.23
N GLN A 67 -4.33 17.79 -12.26
CA GLN A 67 -5.67 17.37 -12.63
C GLN A 67 -5.57 16.24 -13.66
N THR A 68 -6.17 15.08 -13.38
CA THR A 68 -6.28 13.97 -14.31
C THR A 68 -7.55 14.11 -15.17
N ALA A 69 -7.61 13.38 -16.29
CA ALA A 69 -8.75 13.40 -17.19
C ALA A 69 -10.01 12.66 -16.66
N LYS A 70 -9.86 11.74 -15.69
CA LYS A 70 -10.96 10.85 -15.24
C LYS A 70 -11.02 10.53 -13.74
N CYS A 71 -9.94 10.77 -12.98
CA CYS A 71 -9.83 10.37 -11.57
C CYS A 71 -9.80 11.57 -10.61
N GLY A 72 -10.19 12.76 -11.07
CA GLY A 72 -10.02 13.98 -10.28
C GLY A 72 -8.54 14.37 -10.18
N LYS A 73 -8.04 14.62 -8.97
CA LYS A 73 -6.63 14.99 -8.75
C LYS A 73 -5.72 13.75 -8.80
N GLY A 74 -4.51 13.94 -9.30
CA GLY A 74 -3.43 12.95 -9.34
C GLY A 74 -2.14 13.52 -8.76
N LEU A 75 -1.13 12.68 -8.56
CA LEU A 75 0.18 13.08 -8.02
C LEU A 75 1.30 12.59 -8.93
N ILE A 76 2.05 13.51 -9.54
CA ILE A 76 3.24 13.18 -10.33
C ILE A 76 4.52 13.43 -9.53
N THR A 77 5.56 12.64 -9.78
CA THR A 77 6.92 12.98 -9.33
C THR A 77 7.53 14.09 -10.19
N ASN A 78 8.38 14.93 -9.60
CA ASN A 78 9.13 16.00 -10.24
C ASN A 78 10.66 15.76 -10.18
N GLU A 79 11.07 14.56 -9.77
CA GLU A 79 12.41 14.00 -9.85
C GLU A 79 12.33 12.51 -10.23
N ASP A 80 13.45 11.91 -10.64
CA ASP A 80 13.52 10.45 -10.80
C ASP A 80 13.54 9.77 -9.41
N ILE A 81 12.87 8.64 -9.28
CA ILE A 81 12.81 7.81 -8.08
C ILE A 81 13.28 6.41 -8.46
N LYS A 82 14.12 5.80 -7.62
CA LYS A 82 14.64 4.44 -7.83
C LYS A 82 13.77 3.38 -7.18
N GLN A 83 13.77 2.17 -7.75
CA GLN A 83 13.11 1.01 -7.14
C GLN A 83 13.54 0.84 -5.67
N GLY A 84 12.58 0.58 -4.79
CA GLY A 84 12.78 0.44 -3.34
C GLY A 84 12.88 1.76 -2.57
N GLU A 85 12.93 2.92 -3.22
CA GLU A 85 12.94 4.19 -2.49
C GLU A 85 11.59 4.50 -1.82
N PHE A 86 11.68 5.06 -0.60
CA PHE A 86 10.56 5.71 0.07
C PHE A 86 10.12 6.96 -0.70
N VAL A 87 8.82 7.04 -0.99
CA VAL A 87 8.19 8.12 -1.77
C VAL A 87 7.53 9.13 -0.84
N ILE A 88 6.62 8.68 0.04
CA ILE A 88 5.88 9.52 1.00
C ILE A 88 5.20 8.67 2.10
N GLU A 89 5.02 9.22 3.30
CA GLU A 89 4.19 8.63 4.36
C GLU A 89 2.70 8.91 4.07
N TYR A 90 1.82 7.91 4.18
CA TYR A 90 0.37 8.15 4.14
C TYR A 90 -0.09 8.63 5.52
N VAL A 91 -0.34 9.94 5.65
CA VAL A 91 -0.67 10.60 6.93
C VAL A 91 -2.13 11.08 6.94
N GLY A 92 -2.75 11.03 8.12
CA GLY A 92 -4.10 11.54 8.34
C GLY A 92 -4.46 11.59 9.82
N GLU A 93 -5.76 11.66 10.13
CA GLU A 93 -6.28 11.37 11.47
C GLU A 93 -6.30 9.86 11.68
N VAL A 94 -5.90 9.38 12.86
CA VAL A 94 -6.10 7.97 13.22
C VAL A 94 -7.41 7.88 14.00
N ILE A 95 -8.32 7.07 13.50
CA ILE A 95 -9.69 6.91 14.01
C ILE A 95 -10.00 5.42 14.23
N ASP A 96 -10.97 5.13 15.11
CA ASP A 96 -11.50 3.79 15.31
C ASP A 96 -12.58 3.43 14.28
N ASP A 97 -12.93 2.15 14.21
CA ASP A 97 -13.95 1.61 13.30
C ASP A 97 -15.30 2.31 13.42
N LYS A 98 -15.71 2.68 14.66
CA LYS A 98 -16.97 3.38 14.92
C LYS A 98 -16.97 4.76 14.26
N THR A 99 -15.90 5.54 14.48
CA THR A 99 -15.73 6.86 13.87
C THR A 99 -15.60 6.75 12.35
N CYS A 100 -14.97 5.68 11.86
CA CYS A 100 -14.84 5.37 10.43
C CYS A 100 -16.21 5.11 9.78
N GLU A 101 -17.06 4.28 10.41
CA GLU A 101 -18.43 4.03 9.97
C GLU A 101 -19.28 5.32 9.99
N GLU A 102 -19.23 6.09 11.08
CA GLU A 102 -19.97 7.36 11.21
C GLU A 102 -19.61 8.34 10.07
N ARG A 103 -18.31 8.50 9.77
CA ARG A 103 -17.82 9.33 8.65
C ARG A 103 -18.23 8.76 7.28
N LEU A 104 -18.17 7.44 7.08
CA LEU A 104 -18.62 6.80 5.83
C LEU A 104 -20.11 7.05 5.54
N TRP A 105 -20.97 6.98 6.56
CA TRP A 105 -22.39 7.31 6.41
C TRP A 105 -22.65 8.82 6.22
N GLU A 106 -21.78 9.70 6.70
CA GLU A 106 -21.82 11.13 6.37
C GLU A 106 -21.41 11.42 4.92
N MET A 107 -20.27 10.88 4.47
CA MET A 107 -19.79 10.97 3.09
C MET A 107 -20.86 10.48 2.11
N LYS A 108 -21.47 9.32 2.39
CA LYS A 108 -22.55 8.73 1.59
C LYS A 108 -23.82 9.60 1.56
N ARG A 109 -24.23 10.17 2.70
CA ARG A 109 -25.36 11.13 2.75
C ARG A 109 -25.08 12.42 1.97
N ARG A 110 -23.82 12.84 1.88
CA ARG A 110 -23.36 14.03 1.15
C ARG A 110 -23.05 13.76 -0.34
N GLY A 111 -23.19 12.52 -0.80
CA GLY A 111 -22.89 12.13 -2.18
C GLY A 111 -21.39 12.13 -2.53
N GLU A 112 -20.51 12.03 -1.53
CA GLU A 112 -19.06 12.02 -1.76
C GLU A 112 -18.61 10.69 -2.40
N THR A 113 -17.76 10.81 -3.43
CA THR A 113 -17.25 9.69 -4.24
C THR A 113 -15.76 9.40 -4.05
N ASN A 114 -15.06 10.23 -3.26
CA ASN A 114 -13.62 10.13 -3.04
C ASN A 114 -13.36 9.82 -1.56
N PHE A 115 -12.92 8.60 -1.26
CA PHE A 115 -12.65 8.13 0.08
C PHE A 115 -11.13 8.10 0.33
N TYR A 116 -10.70 8.52 1.52
CA TYR A 116 -9.28 8.71 1.85
C TYR A 116 -8.86 7.89 3.09
N LEU A 117 -9.45 6.69 3.22
CA LEU A 117 -9.34 5.80 4.37
C LEU A 117 -8.32 4.67 4.09
N CYS A 118 -7.40 4.41 5.02
CA CYS A 118 -6.38 3.35 4.91
C CYS A 118 -6.23 2.60 6.24
N GLU A 119 -6.36 1.27 6.25
CA GLU A 119 -6.32 0.46 7.48
C GLU A 119 -4.89 0.28 7.99
N ILE A 120 -4.63 0.68 9.24
CA ILE A 120 -3.37 0.35 9.93
C ILE A 120 -3.44 -1.10 10.43
N ASN A 121 -4.52 -1.42 11.13
CA ASN A 121 -4.89 -2.75 11.61
C ASN A 121 -6.39 -2.78 11.94
N ARG A 122 -6.88 -3.92 12.42
CA ARG A 122 -8.31 -4.22 12.66
C ARG A 122 -9.12 -3.19 13.45
N ASP A 123 -8.49 -2.33 14.24
CA ASP A 123 -9.17 -1.39 15.14
C ASP A 123 -8.76 0.08 14.86
N MET A 124 -7.97 0.35 13.80
CA MET A 124 -7.41 1.68 13.52
C MET A 124 -7.26 1.98 12.02
N VAL A 125 -7.86 3.09 11.60
CA VAL A 125 -7.89 3.61 10.23
C VAL A 125 -7.22 4.99 10.16
N ILE A 126 -6.42 5.24 9.13
CA ILE A 126 -5.95 6.59 8.77
C ILE A 126 -6.99 7.22 7.84
N ASP A 127 -7.68 8.25 8.31
CA ASP A 127 -8.52 9.12 7.49
C ASP A 127 -7.75 10.38 7.07
N ALA A 128 -7.40 10.44 5.78
CA ALA A 128 -6.75 11.60 5.16
C ALA A 128 -7.73 12.63 4.55
N THR A 129 -9.04 12.53 4.85
CA THR A 129 -10.08 13.41 4.29
C THR A 129 -9.85 14.87 4.68
N HIS A 130 -9.80 15.17 5.97
CA HIS A 130 -9.72 16.55 6.49
C HIS A 130 -8.31 17.00 6.87
N LYS A 131 -7.44 16.08 7.29
CA LYS A 131 -6.03 16.33 7.64
C LYS A 131 -5.20 15.28 6.92
N GLY A 132 -4.13 15.67 6.24
CA GLY A 132 -3.31 14.75 5.45
C GLY A 132 -2.17 15.47 4.72
N ASN A 133 -1.44 14.74 3.87
CA ASN A 133 -0.41 15.31 2.99
C ASN A 133 -0.76 15.05 1.51
N LYS A 134 0.24 15.05 0.61
CA LYS A 134 0.04 14.80 -0.83
C LYS A 134 -0.35 13.35 -1.19
N SER A 135 -0.13 12.36 -0.30
CA SER A 135 -0.40 10.94 -0.53
C SER A 135 -1.86 10.66 -0.92
N ARG A 136 -2.81 11.45 -0.38
CA ARG A 136 -4.26 11.41 -0.68
C ARG A 136 -4.63 11.71 -2.14
N TYR A 137 -3.66 12.00 -3.00
CA TYR A 137 -3.83 12.26 -4.44
C TYR A 137 -3.08 11.24 -5.32
N ILE A 138 -2.53 10.18 -4.73
CA ILE A 138 -1.95 9.05 -5.47
C ILE A 138 -3.09 8.16 -5.93
N ASN A 139 -3.20 7.92 -7.24
CA ASN A 139 -4.35 7.24 -7.82
C ASN A 139 -4.23 5.71 -7.83
N HIS A 140 -5.36 5.02 -7.99
CA HIS A 140 -5.38 3.57 -8.15
C HIS A 140 -4.79 3.16 -9.52
N SER A 141 -3.93 2.14 -9.53
CA SER A 141 -3.61 1.39 -10.75
C SER A 141 -3.72 -0.13 -10.56
N CYS A 142 -4.20 -0.82 -11.59
CA CYS A 142 -4.12 -2.28 -11.69
C CYS A 142 -2.73 -2.79 -12.09
N GLN A 143 -1.82 -1.88 -12.45
CA GLN A 143 -0.40 -2.13 -12.69
C GLN A 143 0.37 -0.92 -12.11
N PRO A 144 0.57 -0.88 -10.77
CA PRO A 144 1.12 0.28 -10.09
C PRO A 144 2.66 0.36 -10.14
N ASN A 145 3.19 1.56 -9.96
CA ASN A 145 4.61 1.86 -9.80
C ASN A 145 5.01 2.14 -8.34
N THR A 146 4.06 2.14 -7.40
CA THR A 146 4.30 2.21 -5.96
C THR A 146 3.44 1.21 -5.17
N GLU A 147 3.84 0.90 -3.95
CA GLU A 147 3.09 0.06 -3.01
C GLU A 147 3.02 0.69 -1.61
N MET A 148 2.02 0.30 -0.82
CA MET A 148 1.88 0.65 0.59
C MET A 148 2.49 -0.43 1.48
N GLN A 149 3.38 -0.04 2.38
CA GLN A 149 4.03 -0.91 3.36
C GLN A 149 3.68 -0.48 4.80
N LYS A 150 3.29 -1.45 5.64
CA LYS A 150 3.03 -1.24 7.08
C LYS A 150 4.35 -1.34 7.85
N TRP A 151 4.86 -0.22 8.33
CA TRP A 151 6.15 -0.11 9.03
C TRP A 151 5.99 0.10 10.53
N ARG A 152 6.85 -0.53 11.35
CA ARG A 152 6.97 -0.24 12.78
C ARG A 152 8.02 0.84 13.05
N ILE A 153 7.68 1.80 13.92
CA ILE A 153 8.53 2.94 14.28
C ILE A 153 8.29 3.29 15.75
N ASN A 154 9.25 3.03 16.63
CA ASN A 154 9.15 3.34 18.08
C ASN A 154 7.84 2.81 18.73
N GLY A 155 7.42 1.59 18.39
CA GLY A 155 6.16 0.98 18.85
C GLY A 155 4.89 1.43 18.10
N GLU A 156 4.94 2.49 17.29
CA GLU A 156 3.84 2.92 16.42
C GLU A 156 3.86 2.13 15.09
N THR A 157 2.70 1.85 14.50
CA THR A 157 2.59 1.34 13.12
C THR A 157 2.21 2.48 12.18
N ARG A 158 2.91 2.62 11.07
CA ARG A 158 2.73 3.70 10.07
C ARG A 158 2.71 3.15 8.66
N ILE A 159 2.16 3.92 7.72
CA ILE A 159 2.04 3.53 6.31
C ILE A 159 3.03 4.34 5.49
N GLY A 160 4.02 3.67 4.90
CA GLY A 160 4.93 4.27 3.93
C GLY A 160 4.57 3.83 2.51
N ILE A 161 4.72 4.72 1.54
CA ILE A 161 4.59 4.40 0.12
C ILE A 161 5.99 4.32 -0.48
N PHE A 162 6.27 3.22 -1.17
CA PHE A 162 7.59 2.88 -1.72
C PHE A 162 7.48 2.57 -3.23
N ALA A 163 8.54 2.85 -3.99
CA ALA A 163 8.57 2.61 -5.43
C ALA A 163 8.82 1.12 -5.75
N THR A 164 7.97 0.51 -6.58
CA THR A 164 8.08 -0.91 -6.99
C THR A 164 8.98 -1.09 -8.21
N CYS A 165 9.27 -0.01 -8.94
CA CYS A 165 10.19 0.06 -10.07
C CYS A 165 10.93 1.40 -10.06
N ASP A 166 11.84 1.62 -11.02
CA ASP A 166 12.29 2.98 -11.34
C ASP A 166 11.12 3.81 -11.88
N ILE A 167 10.98 5.05 -11.40
CA ILE A 167 9.93 6.00 -11.78
C ILE A 167 10.59 7.27 -12.31
N LYS A 168 10.12 7.78 -13.45
CA LYS A 168 10.70 8.96 -14.12
C LYS A 168 10.00 10.25 -13.75
N LYS A 169 10.77 11.34 -13.72
CA LYS A 169 10.26 12.70 -13.56
C LYS A 169 9.09 12.96 -14.53
N GLY A 170 7.92 13.27 -13.98
CA GLY A 170 6.69 13.55 -14.72
C GLY A 170 5.66 12.43 -14.69
N GLU A 171 6.03 11.21 -14.31
CA GLU A 171 5.09 10.07 -14.22
C GLU A 171 4.14 10.21 -13.02
N GLU A 172 2.92 9.70 -13.18
CA GLU A 172 1.93 9.61 -12.11
C GLU A 172 2.28 8.47 -11.15
N LEU A 173 2.31 8.79 -9.87
CA LEU A 173 2.47 7.83 -8.79
C LEU A 173 1.12 7.12 -8.57
N THR A 174 1.15 5.79 -8.51
CA THR A 174 -0.04 4.97 -8.31
C THR A 174 0.26 3.74 -7.46
N TYR A 175 -0.70 3.31 -6.63
CA TYR A 175 -0.67 1.99 -5.95
C TYR A 175 -1.96 1.21 -6.23
N ASP A 176 -1.94 -0.10 -6.01
CA ASP A 176 -3.19 -0.88 -6.01
C ASP A 176 -3.96 -0.59 -4.71
N TYR A 177 -4.99 0.27 -4.78
CA TYR A 177 -5.99 0.28 -3.72
C TYR A 177 -6.63 -1.11 -3.73
N GLN A 178 -6.52 -1.89 -2.65
CA GLN A 178 -7.17 -3.20 -2.49
C GLN A 178 -8.67 -3.05 -2.15
N PHE A 179 -9.24 -1.99 -2.73
CA PHE A 179 -10.47 -1.27 -2.41
C PHE A 179 -11.65 -2.19 -2.14
N VAL A 180 -12.01 -2.37 -0.88
CA VAL A 180 -13.30 -2.97 -0.57
C VAL A 180 -14.41 -1.97 -0.90
N GLN A 181 -15.38 -2.41 -1.69
CA GLN A 181 -16.45 -1.57 -2.19
C GLN A 181 -17.44 -1.14 -1.10
N PHE A 182 -17.50 0.17 -0.83
CA PHE A 182 -18.58 0.80 -0.09
C PHE A 182 -19.46 1.63 -1.04
N GLY A 183 -20.71 1.22 -1.26
CA GLY A 183 -21.62 1.86 -2.21
C GLY A 183 -21.55 1.30 -3.62
N ALA A 184 -21.80 2.14 -4.64
CA ALA A 184 -21.97 1.73 -6.02
C ALA A 184 -20.63 1.45 -6.76
N ASP A 185 -20.65 0.51 -7.70
CA ASP A 185 -19.49 0.05 -8.46
C ASP A 185 -18.72 1.17 -9.20
N GLN A 186 -17.55 1.54 -8.71
CA GLN A 186 -16.68 2.50 -9.40
C GLN A 186 -15.90 1.85 -10.56
N ASN A 187 -15.95 2.48 -11.74
CA ASN A 187 -15.18 2.03 -12.90
C ASN A 187 -13.69 2.36 -12.73
N CYS A 188 -12.81 1.41 -13.04
CA CYS A 188 -11.37 1.66 -12.99
C CYS A 188 -10.90 2.34 -14.29
N HIS A 189 -10.23 3.48 -14.15
CA HIS A 189 -9.79 4.32 -15.27
C HIS A 189 -8.26 4.44 -15.39
N CYS A 190 -7.49 3.57 -14.72
CA CYS A 190 -6.02 3.60 -14.65
C CYS A 190 -5.24 3.39 -15.97
N GLY A 191 -5.91 3.11 -17.09
CA GLY A 191 -5.28 2.93 -18.41
C GLY A 191 -4.43 1.65 -18.60
N ALA A 192 -4.02 0.97 -17.54
CA ALA A 192 -3.19 -0.25 -17.60
C ALA A 192 -3.79 -1.35 -18.51
N LEU A 193 -2.93 -2.06 -19.25
CA LEU A 193 -3.34 -3.15 -20.16
C LEU A 193 -4.11 -4.25 -19.40
N GLY A 194 -3.65 -4.60 -18.19
CA GLY A 194 -4.31 -5.53 -17.28
C GLY A 194 -5.45 -4.95 -16.44
N CYS A 195 -6.06 -3.81 -16.84
CA CYS A 195 -7.08 -3.13 -16.03
C CYS A 195 -8.29 -4.03 -15.72
N ARG A 196 -8.56 -4.20 -14.42
CA ARG A 196 -9.64 -5.03 -13.83
C ARG A 196 -11.04 -4.43 -13.98
N ARG A 197 -11.18 -3.32 -14.72
CA ARG A 197 -12.40 -2.61 -15.14
C ARG A 197 -13.27 -1.99 -14.04
N LYS A 198 -13.29 -2.53 -12.83
CA LYS A 198 -13.84 -1.91 -11.61
C LYS A 198 -12.73 -1.71 -10.57
N LEU A 199 -12.88 -0.72 -9.69
CA LEU A 199 -12.12 -0.67 -8.44
C LEU A 199 -12.59 -1.84 -7.54
N GLY A 200 -11.70 -2.40 -6.74
CA GLY A 200 -12.02 -3.49 -5.81
C GLY A 200 -12.17 -4.89 -6.39
N ASN A 201 -12.27 -5.02 -7.72
CA ASN A 201 -12.06 -6.30 -8.38
C ASN A 201 -10.66 -6.82 -8.02
N LYS A 202 -10.59 -7.99 -7.37
CA LYS A 202 -9.30 -8.68 -7.16
C LYS A 202 -8.81 -9.27 -8.49
N PRO A 203 -7.49 -9.38 -8.72
CA PRO A 203 -6.99 -10.07 -9.90
C PRO A 203 -7.50 -11.51 -9.87
N GLY A 204 -8.37 -11.86 -10.83
CA GLY A 204 -8.90 -13.20 -10.90
C GLY A 204 -7.78 -14.18 -11.26
N LYS A 205 -7.72 -15.33 -10.56
CA LYS A 205 -7.21 -16.55 -11.21
C LYS A 205 -7.96 -16.68 -12.53
N LEU A 206 -7.26 -16.83 -13.65
CA LEU A 206 -7.84 -16.85 -14.99
C LEU A 206 -8.99 -17.86 -15.07
N LYS A 207 -10.22 -17.36 -14.94
CA LYS A 207 -11.42 -18.09 -15.31
C LYS A 207 -11.52 -18.07 -16.82
N PHE A 208 -10.72 -18.93 -17.47
CA PHE A 208 -11.10 -19.45 -18.77
C PHE A 208 -12.58 -19.87 -18.68
N SER A 209 -13.39 -19.50 -19.66
CA SER A 209 -14.74 -20.06 -19.77
C SER A 209 -14.61 -21.58 -19.85
N SER A 210 -15.61 -22.32 -19.35
CA SER A 210 -15.63 -23.78 -19.44
C SER A 210 -15.27 -24.26 -20.84
N ASP A 211 -15.79 -23.59 -21.87
CA ASP A 211 -15.65 -23.99 -23.26
C ASP A 211 -14.27 -23.67 -23.84
N ALA A 212 -13.63 -22.58 -23.41
CA ALA A 212 -12.27 -22.25 -23.79
C ALA A 212 -11.25 -23.16 -23.07
N ALA A 213 -11.50 -23.45 -21.79
CA ALA A 213 -10.73 -24.44 -21.05
C ALA A 213 -10.88 -25.84 -21.67
N LEU A 214 -12.11 -26.32 -21.89
CA LEU A 214 -12.35 -27.64 -22.49
C LEU A 214 -11.69 -27.77 -23.87
N LYS A 215 -11.72 -26.75 -24.72
CA LYS A 215 -11.10 -26.86 -26.06
C LYS A 215 -9.58 -27.02 -26.03
N LEU A 216 -8.89 -26.43 -25.05
CA LEU A 216 -7.46 -26.67 -24.81
C LEU A 216 -7.25 -28.03 -24.11
N VAL A 217 -7.95 -28.24 -23.01
CA VAL A 217 -7.78 -29.40 -22.11
C VAL A 217 -8.18 -30.73 -22.75
N VAL A 218 -9.16 -30.77 -23.66
CA VAL A 218 -9.50 -31.98 -24.44
C VAL A 218 -8.41 -32.33 -25.46
N HIS A 219 -7.64 -31.35 -25.94
CA HIS A 219 -6.51 -31.59 -26.84
C HIS A 219 -5.25 -32.12 -26.10
N GLU A 220 -5.15 -31.89 -24.79
CA GLU A 220 -4.03 -32.37 -23.95
C GLU A 220 -4.36 -33.64 -23.15
N LEU A 221 -5.57 -33.76 -22.59
CA LEU A 221 -5.98 -34.91 -21.75
C LEU A 221 -6.25 -36.21 -22.54
N ALA A 222 -6.13 -36.19 -23.87
CA ALA A 222 -6.04 -37.42 -24.65
C ALA A 222 -4.75 -38.23 -24.33
N ALA A 223 -3.77 -37.64 -23.65
CA ALA A 223 -2.46 -38.25 -23.41
C ALA A 223 -2.22 -38.86 -22.01
N SER A 224 -2.96 -38.49 -20.95
CA SER A 224 -2.73 -39.01 -19.58
C SER A 224 -3.89 -38.79 -18.58
N SER A 225 -3.96 -39.63 -17.53
CA SER A 225 -5.10 -39.80 -16.61
C SER A 225 -4.67 -40.62 -15.36
N PRO A 226 -5.28 -40.54 -14.15
CA PRO A 226 -6.22 -39.55 -13.55
C PRO A 226 -5.93 -39.13 -12.07
N THR A 227 -6.86 -38.36 -11.45
CA THR A 227 -7.10 -38.13 -9.98
C THR A 227 -6.18 -37.15 -9.20
N MET A 228 -6.60 -36.40 -8.15
CA MET A 228 -7.93 -36.23 -7.47
C MET A 228 -8.17 -34.82 -6.83
N LYS A 229 -9.11 -34.69 -5.84
CA LYS A 229 -9.75 -33.46 -5.29
C LYS A 229 -9.30 -33.17 -3.82
N GLY A 230 -9.60 -32.06 -3.11
CA GLY A 230 -10.47 -30.87 -3.32
C GLY A 230 -9.81 -29.55 -2.82
N PHE A 231 -10.39 -28.64 -2.01
CA PHE A 231 -11.71 -28.48 -1.34
C PHE A 231 -11.95 -26.97 -0.97
N LEU A 232 -12.94 -26.59 -0.15
CA LEU A 232 -13.33 -25.19 0.21
C LEU A 232 -13.79 -25.00 1.69
N HIS A 233 -13.52 -23.83 2.32
CA HIS A 233 -14.50 -23.18 3.24
C HIS A 233 -14.32 -21.65 3.52
N ARG A 234 -15.30 -21.10 4.27
CA ARG A 234 -15.70 -19.68 4.44
C ARG A 234 -14.92 -18.87 5.50
N LYS A 235 -15.08 -17.53 5.47
CA LYS A 235 -15.12 -16.63 6.65
C LYS A 235 -16.03 -15.40 6.42
N ASN A 236 -16.08 -14.43 7.34
CA ASN A 236 -17.31 -13.71 7.71
C ASN A 236 -17.41 -12.26 7.23
N VAL A 237 -18.61 -11.67 7.40
CA VAL A 237 -19.08 -10.43 6.77
C VAL A 237 -18.46 -9.13 7.34
N CYS A 238 -17.69 -9.19 8.43
CA CYS A 238 -17.01 -8.02 9.00
C CYS A 238 -15.54 -7.86 8.58
N ASP A 239 -14.94 -8.82 7.87
CA ASP A 239 -13.50 -8.83 7.53
C ASP A 239 -13.13 -7.87 6.35
N THR A 240 -13.94 -6.84 6.05
CA THR A 240 -13.87 -6.07 4.79
C THR A 240 -14.55 -4.68 4.83
N ILE A 241 -13.80 -3.56 4.81
CA ILE A 241 -14.15 -2.21 4.23
C ILE A 241 -12.90 -1.29 4.09
N PHE A 242 -11.76 -1.81 3.59
CA PHE A 242 -10.49 -1.07 3.57
C PHE A 242 -9.75 -1.04 2.21
N CYS A 243 -8.75 -0.15 2.09
CA CYS A 243 -7.90 0.07 0.91
C CYS A 243 -6.57 -0.68 0.99
#